data_AF-A0A3R7TMI8-F1
#
_entry.id   AF-A0A3R7TMI8-F1
#
_cell.length_a   1.000
_cell.length_b   1.000
_cell.length_c   1.000
_cell.angle_alpha   90.00
_cell.angle_beta   90.00
_cell.angle_gamma   90.00
#
_symmetry.space_group_name_H-M   'P 1'
#
loop_
_entity.id
_entity.type
_entity.pdbx_description
1 polymer ?
#
loop_
_entity_poly.entity_id
_entity_poly.type
_entity_poly.pdbx_seq_one_letter_code
_entity_poly.pdbx_strand_id
1 'polypeptide(L)'
;MPRAARKRGHGVRIVDLADDGAGARAGLKVADVIRSIGGRRIRNPKSALSALALVRSGASVDVIYERKGQRNKTKLLSQGSGGSPKQARPPDKPVRVDCPYPQSVCRVRQAVFPVESFDPIASAVRIGNDLLVTNKHVVGARKNAKIFTPSGELTGKVLVSSYPGDLVLIQVEGLPKGGLVMKMADAAANASSSKRYYVVGADVARKEVRVFKPGALRFGPDKSAALGRLHVTAQMQPGVSGGALIDGDGKLIGIAVGGGEGRNEAIPLM
;
A
#
# COMPACT_ATOMS: atom_id res chain seq x y z
N MET A 1 -15.70 -32.25 27.53
CA MET A 1 -14.38 -31.60 27.36
C MET A 1 -14.58 -30.22 26.72
N PRO A 2 -14.40 -29.10 27.45
CA PRO A 2 -14.53 -27.78 26.83
C PRO A 2 -13.33 -27.49 25.93
N ARG A 3 -13.56 -27.12 24.67
CA ARG A 3 -12.52 -26.66 23.73
C ARG A 3 -11.95 -25.34 24.25
N ALA A 4 -10.68 -25.35 24.67
CA ALA A 4 -9.95 -24.13 25.00
C ALA A 4 -10.01 -23.14 23.83
N ALA A 5 -10.52 -21.94 24.09
CA ALA A 5 -10.55 -20.84 23.14
C ALA A 5 -9.11 -20.47 22.76
N ARG A 6 -8.65 -20.96 21.60
CA ARG A 6 -7.38 -20.57 21.00
C ARG A 6 -7.43 -19.05 20.78
N LYS A 7 -6.73 -18.27 21.61
CA LYS A 7 -6.49 -16.84 21.35
C LYS A 7 -5.93 -16.75 19.93
N ARG A 8 -6.73 -16.22 18.98
CA ARG A 8 -6.30 -16.00 17.60
C ARG A 8 -5.22 -14.92 17.60
N GLY A 9 -3.97 -15.31 17.88
CA GLY A 9 -2.84 -14.41 17.77
C GLY A 9 -2.67 -13.99 16.31
N HIS A 10 -2.60 -12.69 16.04
CA HIS A 10 -2.31 -12.14 14.72
C HIS A 10 -0.98 -12.68 14.16
N GLY A 11 -0.96 -13.10 12.90
CA GLY A 11 0.22 -13.66 12.25
C GLY A 11 -0.12 -14.36 10.93
N VAL A 12 0.90 -14.76 10.18
CA VAL A 12 0.75 -15.50 8.92
C VAL A 12 1.41 -16.87 9.08
N ARG A 13 0.66 -17.94 8.81
CA ARG A 13 1.18 -19.31 8.89
C ARG A 13 1.84 -19.68 7.57
N ILE A 14 3.05 -20.24 7.64
CA ILE A 14 3.72 -20.85 6.50
C ILE A 14 2.97 -22.13 6.14
N VAL A 15 2.40 -22.17 4.94
CA VAL A 15 1.70 -23.35 4.41
C VAL A 15 2.58 -24.18 3.50
N ASP A 16 3.56 -23.55 2.89
CA ASP A 16 4.52 -24.16 1.98
C ASP A 16 5.83 -23.36 2.00
N LEU A 17 6.93 -24.02 1.66
CA LEU A 17 8.26 -23.45 1.67
C LEU A 17 9.15 -24.17 0.64
N ALA A 18 9.70 -23.41 -0.32
CA ALA A 18 10.70 -23.95 -1.24
C ALA A 18 11.93 -24.47 -0.49
N ASP A 19 12.36 -25.70 -0.78
CA ASP A 19 13.42 -26.42 -0.06
C ASP A 19 14.78 -25.68 -0.06
N ASP A 20 15.09 -24.99 -1.14
CA ASP A 20 16.28 -24.16 -1.29
C ASP A 20 15.97 -22.65 -1.11
N GLY A 21 14.76 -22.30 -0.71
CA GLY A 21 14.30 -20.92 -0.59
C GLY A 21 14.99 -20.14 0.55
N ALA A 22 14.87 -18.81 0.51
CA ALA A 22 15.40 -17.95 1.57
C ALA A 22 14.86 -18.33 2.97
N GLY A 23 13.58 -18.73 3.04
CA GLY A 23 12.97 -19.14 4.31
C GLY A 23 13.49 -20.48 4.84
N ALA A 24 13.74 -21.47 3.97
CA ALA A 24 14.32 -22.75 4.37
C ALA A 24 15.76 -22.57 4.88
N ARG A 25 16.58 -21.78 4.18
CA ARG A 25 17.93 -21.40 4.63
C ARG A 25 17.94 -20.61 5.94
N ALA A 26 16.89 -19.85 6.21
CA ALA A 26 16.69 -19.17 7.49
C ALA A 26 16.14 -20.10 8.60
N GLY A 27 15.97 -21.40 8.33
CA GLY A 27 15.48 -22.39 9.29
C GLY A 27 13.99 -22.31 9.60
N LEU A 28 13.21 -21.56 8.80
CA LEU A 28 11.75 -21.55 8.87
C LEU A 28 11.20 -22.89 8.38
N LYS A 29 10.03 -23.28 8.87
CA LYS A 29 9.37 -24.54 8.54
C LYS A 29 7.89 -24.32 8.27
N VAL A 30 7.30 -25.24 7.51
CA VAL A 30 5.85 -25.35 7.39
C VAL A 30 5.22 -25.38 8.78
N ALA A 31 4.07 -24.72 8.91
CA ALA A 31 3.32 -24.47 10.15
C ALA A 31 3.92 -23.44 11.13
N ASP A 32 5.10 -22.88 10.88
CA ASP A 32 5.54 -21.69 11.62
C ASP A 32 4.56 -20.54 11.42
N VAL A 33 4.30 -19.77 12.48
CA VAL A 33 3.47 -18.57 12.40
C VAL A 33 4.35 -17.33 12.51
N ILE A 34 4.51 -16.62 11.40
CA ILE A 34 5.26 -15.37 11.35
C ILE A 34 4.50 -14.28 12.12
N ARG A 35 5.18 -13.69 13.10
CA ARG A 35 4.67 -12.63 13.98
C ARG A 35 5.27 -11.26 13.63
N SER A 36 6.52 -11.21 13.17
CA SER A 36 7.19 -9.97 12.77
C SER A 36 8.22 -10.21 11.66
N ILE A 37 8.38 -9.22 10.77
CA ILE A 37 9.46 -9.14 9.77
C ILE A 37 10.03 -7.73 9.83
N GLY A 38 11.33 -7.59 10.07
CA GLY A 38 12.02 -6.30 10.13
C GLY A 38 11.46 -5.36 11.20
N GLY A 39 11.06 -5.91 12.35
CA GLY A 39 10.41 -5.17 13.44
C GLY A 39 8.94 -4.80 13.17
N ARG A 40 8.41 -5.03 11.96
CA ARG A 40 7.00 -4.77 11.63
C ARG A 40 6.14 -5.92 12.08
N ARG A 41 5.04 -5.64 12.75
CA ARG A 41 4.08 -6.66 13.20
C ARG A 41 3.32 -7.23 12.01
N ILE A 42 3.34 -8.55 11.87
CA ILE A 42 2.60 -9.27 10.81
C ILE A 42 1.23 -9.67 11.35
N ARG A 43 0.19 -9.18 10.68
CA ARG A 43 -1.22 -9.44 11.07
C ARG A 43 -1.98 -10.29 10.06
N ASN A 44 -1.60 -10.19 8.79
CA ASN A 44 -2.26 -10.81 7.64
C ASN A 44 -1.22 -11.04 6.50
N PRO A 45 -1.54 -11.84 5.46
CA PRO A 45 -0.61 -12.13 4.36
C PRO A 45 -0.07 -10.87 3.66
N LYS A 46 -0.92 -9.87 3.43
CA LYS A 46 -0.53 -8.60 2.80
C LYS A 46 0.52 -7.84 3.62
N SER A 47 0.41 -7.83 4.94
CA SER A 47 1.38 -7.20 5.84
C SER A 47 2.74 -7.92 5.80
N ALA A 48 2.76 -9.25 5.60
CA ALA A 48 3.99 -10.01 5.42
C ALA A 48 4.66 -9.66 4.09
N LEU A 49 3.91 -9.68 2.99
CA LEU A 49 4.40 -9.25 1.67
C LEU A 49 4.92 -7.81 1.71
N SER A 50 4.19 -6.90 2.36
CA SER A 50 4.57 -5.50 2.53
C SER A 50 5.86 -5.34 3.32
N ALA A 51 6.07 -6.16 4.36
CA ALA A 51 7.29 -6.12 5.14
C ALA A 51 8.49 -6.67 4.34
N LEU A 52 8.28 -7.73 3.54
CA LEU A 52 9.32 -8.30 2.69
C LEU A 52 9.72 -7.38 1.54
N ALA A 53 8.77 -6.72 0.88
CA ALA A 53 9.03 -5.80 -0.22
C ALA A 53 9.91 -4.60 0.15
N LEU A 54 10.01 -4.27 1.45
CA LEU A 54 10.85 -3.19 1.95
C LEU A 54 12.27 -3.63 2.28
N VAL A 55 12.53 -4.93 2.27
CA VAL A 55 13.87 -5.46 2.51
C VAL A 55 14.67 -5.28 1.23
N ARG A 56 15.75 -4.50 1.32
CA ARG A 56 16.68 -4.32 0.19
C ARG A 56 17.20 -5.68 -0.28
N SER A 57 17.31 -5.85 -1.59
CA SER A 57 17.95 -7.03 -2.18
C SER A 57 19.35 -7.23 -1.57
N GLY A 58 19.67 -8.46 -1.18
CA GLY A 58 20.94 -8.81 -0.53
C GLY A 58 21.02 -8.44 0.96
N ALA A 59 20.02 -7.77 1.54
CA ALA A 59 20.00 -7.46 2.95
C ALA A 59 19.37 -8.59 3.78
N SER A 60 19.85 -8.77 5.01
CA SER A 60 19.25 -9.65 6.00
C SER A 60 18.17 -8.92 6.80
N VAL A 61 17.03 -9.56 7.02
CA VAL A 61 15.93 -9.05 7.85
C VAL A 61 15.63 -9.99 9.01
N ASP A 62 15.42 -9.44 10.20
CA ASP A 62 15.00 -10.22 11.36
C ASP A 62 13.54 -10.67 11.20
N VAL A 63 13.28 -11.95 11.40
CA VAL A 63 11.95 -12.56 11.39
C VAL A 63 11.67 -13.16 12.75
N ILE A 64 10.59 -12.72 13.39
CA ILE A 64 10.07 -13.33 14.63
C ILE A 64 8.93 -14.26 14.23
N TYR A 65 9.05 -15.52 14.61
CA TYR A 65 8.06 -16.56 14.33
C TYR A 65 7.70 -17.33 15.59
N GLU A 66 6.59 -18.06 15.53
CA GLU A 66 6.14 -18.94 16.59
C GLU A 66 6.09 -20.37 16.08
N ARG A 67 6.77 -21.26 16.79
CA ARG A 67 6.83 -22.70 16.49
C ARG A 67 6.43 -23.45 17.75
N LYS A 68 5.41 -24.30 17.68
CA LYS A 68 4.88 -25.07 18.82
C LYS A 68 4.59 -24.17 20.05
N GLY A 69 4.07 -22.97 19.83
CA GLY A 69 3.74 -21.99 20.88
C GLY A 69 4.93 -21.17 21.43
N GLN A 70 6.17 -21.48 21.02
CA GLN A 70 7.36 -20.74 21.45
C GLN A 70 7.73 -19.67 20.43
N ARG A 71 8.02 -18.45 20.91
CA ARG A 71 8.55 -17.37 20.08
C ARG A 71 10.02 -17.58 19.81
N ASN A 72 10.39 -17.53 18.54
CA ASN A 72 11.74 -17.69 18.03
C ASN A 72 12.08 -16.53 17.09
N LYS A 73 13.37 -16.31 16.86
CA LYS A 73 13.90 -15.26 15.98
C LYS A 73 14.91 -15.87 15.01
N THR A 74 14.83 -15.51 13.74
CA THR A 74 15.82 -15.88 12.72
C THR A 74 16.15 -14.68 11.82
N LYS A 75 17.22 -14.79 11.04
CA LYS A 75 17.57 -13.83 9.99
C LYS A 75 17.24 -14.43 8.62
N LEU A 76 16.38 -13.73 7.88
CA LEU A 76 16.02 -14.06 6.51
C LEU A 76 16.85 -13.21 5.55
N LEU A 77 17.63 -13.85 4.68
CA LEU A 77 18.37 -13.13 3.64
C LEU A 77 17.46 -12.86 2.44
N SER A 78 17.27 -11.60 2.06
CA SER A 78 16.51 -11.24 0.87
C SER A 78 17.31 -11.59 -0.39
N GLN A 79 16.87 -12.61 -1.12
CA GLN A 79 17.46 -12.97 -2.40
C GLN A 79 16.78 -12.16 -3.49
N GLY A 80 17.54 -11.27 -4.13
CA GLY A 80 17.11 -10.68 -5.39
C GLY A 80 17.08 -11.73 -6.49
N SER A 81 16.08 -11.67 -7.35
CA SER A 81 16.19 -12.19 -8.71
C SER A 81 17.44 -11.58 -9.37
N GLY A 82 18.26 -12.45 -9.96
CA GLY A 82 19.65 -12.17 -10.33
C GLY A 82 19.90 -10.86 -11.08
N GLY A 83 20.60 -9.96 -10.41
CA GLY A 83 21.32 -8.83 -11.00
C GLY A 83 22.59 -8.59 -10.19
N SER A 84 23.75 -8.71 -10.84
CA SER A 84 25.08 -8.70 -10.22
C SER A 84 25.32 -7.51 -9.28
N PRO A 85 26.17 -7.66 -8.24
CA PRO A 85 26.47 -6.57 -7.32
C PRO A 85 27.33 -5.51 -8.02
N LYS A 86 26.76 -4.33 -8.32
CA LYS A 86 27.58 -3.14 -8.58
C LYS A 86 28.16 -2.65 -7.25
N GLN A 87 29.49 -2.63 -7.18
CA GLN A 87 30.29 -2.05 -6.10
C GLN A 87 29.76 -0.67 -5.70
N ALA A 88 29.63 -0.45 -4.39
CA ALA A 88 29.19 0.81 -3.84
C ALA A 88 30.32 1.86 -3.97
N ARG A 89 30.17 2.75 -4.95
CA ARG A 89 30.82 4.07 -4.93
C ARG A 89 30.09 4.93 -3.89
N PRO A 90 30.78 5.73 -3.05
CA PRO A 90 30.09 6.65 -2.15
C PRO A 90 29.25 7.63 -2.99
N PRO A 91 27.97 7.86 -2.68
CA PRO A 91 27.15 8.73 -3.51
C PRO A 91 27.51 10.18 -3.22
N ASP A 92 28.01 10.89 -4.23
CA ASP A 92 27.70 12.31 -4.36
C ASP A 92 26.18 12.44 -4.28
N LYS A 93 25.67 13.15 -3.27
CA LYS A 93 24.23 13.31 -3.06
C LYS A 93 23.65 13.97 -4.32
N PRO A 94 22.89 13.25 -5.16
CA PRO A 94 22.22 13.90 -6.29
C PRO A 94 21.20 14.86 -5.71
N VAL A 95 21.16 16.08 -6.23
CA VAL A 95 20.08 17.03 -5.93
C VAL A 95 18.76 16.31 -6.22
N ARG A 96 18.00 16.01 -5.17
CA ARG A 96 16.72 15.29 -5.32
C ARG A 96 15.73 16.25 -5.95
N VAL A 97 15.44 16.05 -7.23
CA VAL A 97 14.23 16.62 -7.85
C VAL A 97 13.04 16.08 -7.06
N ASP A 98 12.35 16.97 -6.34
CA ASP A 98 11.25 16.64 -5.42
C ASP A 98 10.15 15.79 -6.10
N CYS A 99 9.81 16.14 -7.34
CA CYS A 99 8.91 15.36 -8.18
C CYS A 99 9.22 15.60 -9.67
N PRO A 100 9.71 14.59 -10.42
CA PRO A 100 10.17 14.75 -11.80
C PRO A 100 9.02 14.61 -12.83
N TYR A 101 7.83 15.10 -12.50
CA TYR A 101 6.62 15.00 -13.33
C TYR A 101 5.97 16.38 -13.50
N PRO A 102 4.99 16.52 -14.42
CA PRO A 102 4.27 17.78 -14.57
C PRO A 102 3.69 18.29 -13.25
N GLN A 103 3.61 19.61 -13.09
CA GLN A 103 3.10 20.23 -11.86
C GLN A 103 1.68 19.79 -11.52
N SER A 104 0.83 19.56 -12.54
CA SER A 104 -0.52 19.00 -12.44
C SER A 104 -0.56 17.65 -11.72
N VAL A 105 0.44 16.80 -11.94
CA VAL A 105 0.61 15.49 -11.30
C VAL A 105 1.23 15.67 -9.90
N CYS A 106 2.30 16.47 -9.79
CA CYS A 106 3.05 16.62 -8.54
C CYS A 106 2.24 17.29 -7.42
N ARG A 107 1.31 18.20 -7.75
CA ARG A 107 0.43 18.87 -6.77
C ARG A 107 -0.54 17.90 -6.08
N VAL A 108 -0.86 16.75 -6.70
CA VAL A 108 -1.79 15.77 -6.13
C VAL A 108 -1.28 15.17 -4.81
N ARG A 109 0.03 15.24 -4.55
CA ARG A 109 0.60 14.89 -3.24
C ARG A 109 -0.03 15.66 -2.07
N GLN A 110 -0.56 16.86 -2.31
CA GLN A 110 -1.26 17.67 -1.29
C GLN A 110 -2.63 17.10 -0.89
N ALA A 111 -3.21 16.22 -1.71
CA ALA A 111 -4.49 15.58 -1.45
C ALA A 111 -4.35 14.15 -0.94
N VAL A 112 -3.14 13.59 -0.86
CA VAL A 112 -2.92 12.20 -0.45
C VAL A 112 -2.20 12.17 0.89
N PHE A 113 -2.77 11.45 1.85
CA PHE A 113 -2.28 11.34 3.21
C PHE A 113 -1.88 9.91 3.54
N PRO A 114 -0.72 9.66 4.18
CA PRO A 114 -0.44 8.35 4.75
C PRO A 114 -1.44 8.04 5.86
N VAL A 115 -1.87 6.79 5.93
CA VAL A 115 -2.83 6.30 6.94
C VAL A 115 -2.29 5.05 7.60
N GLU A 116 -2.42 4.98 8.92
CA GLU A 116 -2.22 3.77 9.72
C GLU A 116 -3.54 3.35 10.37
N SER A 117 -3.92 2.09 10.18
CA SER A 117 -5.08 1.51 10.87
C SER A 117 -4.93 0.00 11.02
N PHE A 118 -5.69 -0.80 10.27
CA PHE A 118 -5.51 -2.25 10.26
C PHE A 118 -4.24 -2.60 9.51
N ASP A 119 -4.06 -2.03 8.32
CA ASP A 119 -2.79 -1.99 7.61
C ASP A 119 -1.85 -0.96 8.27
N PRO A 120 -0.56 -1.29 8.44
CA PRO A 120 0.38 -0.49 9.20
C PRO A 120 0.78 0.82 8.51
N ILE A 121 0.83 0.84 7.17
CA ILE A 121 0.97 2.06 6.37
C ILE A 121 0.24 1.82 5.06
N ALA A 122 -0.64 2.76 4.72
CA ALA A 122 -1.40 2.85 3.48
C ALA A 122 -1.58 4.34 3.11
N SER A 123 -2.49 4.64 2.20
CA SER A 123 -2.81 6.00 1.75
C SER A 123 -4.31 6.28 1.84
N ALA A 124 -4.68 7.55 1.86
CA ALA A 124 -6.05 8.02 1.66
C ALA A 124 -6.06 9.31 0.84
N VAL A 125 -7.09 9.50 0.01
CA VAL A 125 -7.26 10.66 -0.86
C VAL A 125 -8.30 11.60 -0.29
N ARG A 126 -8.02 12.90 -0.24
CA ARG A 126 -8.96 13.94 0.16
C ARG A 126 -9.94 14.26 -0.95
N ILE A 127 -11.22 14.12 -0.63
CA ILE A 127 -12.35 14.36 -1.54
C ILE A 127 -13.34 15.41 -0.99
N GLY A 128 -13.13 15.89 0.23
CA GLY A 128 -13.87 17.00 0.84
C GLY A 128 -13.00 17.82 1.79
N ASN A 129 -13.59 18.80 2.48
CA ASN A 129 -12.87 19.64 3.44
C ASN A 129 -12.26 18.85 4.59
N ASP A 130 -12.99 17.84 5.06
CA ASP A 130 -12.72 16.99 6.22
C ASP A 130 -12.96 15.50 5.88
N LEU A 131 -13.06 15.18 4.59
CA LEU A 131 -13.43 13.86 4.10
C LEU A 131 -12.31 13.24 3.27
N LEU A 132 -11.87 12.06 3.68
CA LEU A 132 -10.94 11.22 2.95
C LEU A 132 -11.62 9.93 2.48
N VAL A 133 -11.16 9.38 1.36
CA VAL A 133 -11.49 8.04 0.88
C VAL A 133 -10.24 7.16 0.89
N THR A 134 -10.39 5.90 1.29
CA THR A 134 -9.34 4.88 1.23
C THR A 134 -9.97 3.52 0.91
N ASN A 135 -9.17 2.46 0.87
CA ASN A 135 -9.71 1.12 0.75
C ASN A 135 -10.29 0.60 2.07
N LYS A 136 -11.36 -0.20 2.00
CA LYS A 136 -11.99 -0.80 3.19
C LYS A 136 -11.05 -1.76 3.91
N HIS A 137 -10.24 -2.52 3.18
CA HIS A 137 -9.27 -3.44 3.81
C HIS A 137 -8.16 -2.70 4.58
N VAL A 138 -7.85 -1.43 4.26
CA VAL A 138 -6.83 -0.63 4.97
C VAL A 138 -7.25 -0.39 6.42
N VAL A 139 -8.54 -0.13 6.65
CA VAL A 139 -9.10 0.11 7.99
C VAL A 139 -9.62 -1.16 8.66
N GLY A 140 -9.99 -2.18 7.88
CA GLY A 140 -10.58 -3.40 8.39
C GLY A 140 -11.85 -3.13 9.21
N ALA A 141 -11.94 -3.70 10.41
CA ALA A 141 -13.06 -3.48 11.34
C ALA A 141 -12.83 -2.32 12.34
N ARG A 142 -11.79 -1.49 12.13
CA ARG A 142 -11.46 -0.42 13.07
C ARG A 142 -12.39 0.77 12.88
N LYS A 143 -12.80 1.38 13.99
CA LYS A 143 -13.64 2.58 14.00
C LYS A 143 -12.85 3.87 13.74
N ASN A 144 -11.53 3.83 13.92
CA ASN A 144 -10.65 4.98 13.75
C ASN A 144 -9.40 4.62 12.94
N ALA A 145 -8.82 5.64 12.31
CA ALA A 145 -7.56 5.56 11.59
C ALA A 145 -6.68 6.76 11.96
N LYS A 146 -5.36 6.56 12.02
CA LYS A 146 -4.39 7.63 12.23
C LYS A 146 -3.97 8.18 10.88
N ILE A 147 -4.05 9.50 10.71
CA ILE A 147 -3.75 10.22 9.48
C ILE A 147 -2.49 11.05 9.72
N PHE A 148 -1.49 10.92 8.87
CA PHE A 148 -0.25 11.68 8.98
C PHE A 148 -0.33 12.92 8.09
N THR A 149 -0.23 14.10 8.69
CA THR A 149 -0.23 15.40 7.99
C THR A 149 1.11 16.11 8.18
N PRO A 150 1.42 17.15 7.38
CA PRO A 150 2.62 17.96 7.61
C PRO A 150 2.67 18.62 9.00
N SER A 151 1.51 18.92 9.59
CA SER A 151 1.36 19.50 10.93
C SER A 151 1.36 18.47 12.06
N GLY A 152 1.43 17.18 11.76
CA GLY A 152 1.41 16.09 12.74
C GLY A 152 0.31 15.06 12.50
N GLU A 153 0.12 14.20 13.48
CA GLU A 153 -0.85 13.11 13.42
C GLU A 153 -2.26 13.60 13.79
N LEU A 154 -3.26 13.18 13.01
CA LEU A 154 -4.67 13.38 13.30
C LEU A 154 -5.36 12.03 13.47
N THR A 155 -6.45 12.01 14.22
CA THR A 155 -7.33 10.83 14.32
C THR A 155 -8.56 11.05 13.46
N GLY A 156 -8.80 10.13 12.52
CA GLY A 156 -9.99 10.10 11.69
C GLY A 156 -10.98 9.03 12.12
N LYS A 157 -12.28 9.35 12.06
CA LYS A 157 -13.39 8.42 12.29
C LYS A 157 -13.73 7.70 10.98
N VAL A 158 -13.67 6.38 11.00
CA VAL A 158 -14.08 5.55 9.87
C VAL A 158 -15.60 5.53 9.80
N LEU A 159 -16.15 5.96 8.67
CA LEU A 159 -17.59 5.95 8.43
C LEU A 159 -18.04 4.55 8.03
N VAL A 160 -19.14 4.09 8.63
CA VAL A 160 -19.70 2.77 8.34
C VAL A 160 -20.12 2.70 6.87
N SER A 161 -19.65 1.68 6.17
CA SER A 161 -19.92 1.48 4.75
C SER A 161 -20.30 0.04 4.45
N SER A 162 -21.48 -0.13 3.84
CA SER A 162 -21.93 -1.39 3.24
C SER A 162 -21.44 -1.57 1.80
N TYR A 163 -20.70 -0.59 1.25
CA TYR A 163 -20.22 -0.63 -0.12
C TYR A 163 -19.30 -1.86 -0.34
N PRO A 164 -19.62 -2.72 -1.32
CA PRO A 164 -18.86 -3.96 -1.56
C PRO A 164 -17.55 -3.74 -2.33
N GLY A 165 -17.37 -2.58 -2.97
CA GLY A 165 -16.24 -2.30 -3.85
C GLY A 165 -14.91 -1.97 -3.16
N ASP A 166 -14.74 -2.27 -1.88
CA ASP A 166 -13.52 -2.01 -1.10
C ASP A 166 -13.16 -0.51 -0.99
N LEU A 167 -14.16 0.37 -0.89
CA LEU A 167 -14.01 1.77 -0.49
C LEU A 167 -14.64 2.03 0.86
N VAL A 168 -14.04 2.96 1.59
CA VAL A 168 -14.55 3.48 2.86
C VAL A 168 -14.16 4.95 3.00
N LEU A 169 -14.99 5.69 3.72
CA LEU A 169 -14.75 7.09 4.03
C LEU A 169 -14.17 7.24 5.44
N ILE A 170 -13.31 8.24 5.62
CA ILE A 170 -12.76 8.65 6.90
C ILE A 170 -13.03 10.14 7.07
N GLN A 171 -13.74 10.48 8.15
CA GLN A 171 -13.99 11.84 8.59
C GLN A 171 -12.82 12.30 9.47
N VAL A 172 -12.20 13.45 9.14
CA VAL A 172 -10.99 13.95 9.79
C VAL A 172 -11.11 15.45 10.02
N GLU A 173 -11.26 15.83 11.28
CA GLU A 173 -11.19 17.24 11.68
C GLU A 173 -9.73 17.73 11.68
N GLY A 174 -9.53 19.00 11.32
CA GLY A 174 -8.20 19.63 11.35
C GLY A 174 -7.30 19.34 10.13
N LEU A 175 -7.85 18.82 9.02
CA LEU A 175 -7.10 18.74 7.77
C LEU A 175 -6.61 20.13 7.31
N PRO A 176 -5.44 20.22 6.64
CA PRO A 176 -4.90 21.50 6.19
C PRO A 176 -5.88 22.28 5.30
N LYS A 177 -6.18 23.54 5.67
CA LYS A 177 -7.16 24.39 4.96
C LYS A 177 -6.77 24.74 3.52
N GLY A 178 -5.48 24.85 3.22
CA GLY A 178 -4.95 25.21 1.88
C GLY A 178 -4.58 24.03 0.97
N GLY A 179 -5.02 22.81 1.30
CA GLY A 179 -4.68 21.60 0.53
C GLY A 179 -5.63 21.34 -0.64
N LEU A 180 -5.15 20.60 -1.65
CA LEU A 180 -5.96 20.17 -2.78
C LEU A 180 -7.09 19.23 -2.32
N VAL A 181 -8.32 19.48 -2.81
CA VAL A 181 -9.45 18.57 -2.70
C VAL A 181 -9.69 17.96 -4.08
N MET A 182 -9.63 16.64 -4.19
CA MET A 182 -9.84 15.97 -5.47
C MET A 182 -11.33 15.96 -5.78
N LYS A 183 -11.67 16.37 -7.01
CA LYS A 183 -13.03 16.23 -7.52
C LYS A 183 -13.25 14.80 -7.97
N MET A 184 -14.34 14.21 -7.48
CA MET A 184 -14.90 12.99 -8.05
C MET A 184 -15.60 13.40 -9.34
N ALA A 185 -15.15 12.85 -10.46
CA ALA A 185 -15.76 13.06 -11.76
C ALA A 185 -15.75 11.72 -12.50
N ASP A 186 -16.62 11.57 -13.50
CA ASP A 186 -16.67 10.43 -14.43
C ASP A 186 -15.43 10.35 -15.36
N ALA A 187 -14.24 10.63 -14.82
CA ALA A 187 -12.99 10.55 -15.51
C ALA A 187 -12.60 9.09 -15.82
N ALA A 188 -13.13 8.13 -15.06
CA ALA A 188 -12.99 6.70 -15.33
C ALA A 188 -13.64 6.28 -16.67
N ALA A 189 -14.80 6.87 -17.03
CA ALA A 189 -15.46 6.61 -18.30
C ALA A 189 -14.65 7.14 -19.51
N ASN A 190 -13.79 8.13 -19.27
CA ASN A 190 -12.91 8.74 -20.27
C ASN A 190 -11.47 8.22 -20.21
N ALA A 191 -11.23 7.15 -19.44
CA ALA A 191 -9.92 6.52 -19.34
C ALA A 191 -9.61 5.81 -20.67
N SER A 192 -8.46 6.15 -21.25
CA SER A 192 -7.96 5.61 -22.52
C SER A 192 -6.56 5.00 -22.37
N SER A 193 -6.27 3.98 -23.20
CA SER A 193 -4.96 3.34 -23.30
C SER A 193 -3.87 4.23 -23.92
N SER A 194 -4.24 5.29 -24.63
CA SER A 194 -3.29 6.26 -25.20
C SER A 194 -2.74 7.26 -24.16
N LYS A 195 -3.36 7.33 -22.98
CA LYS A 195 -2.95 8.21 -21.89
C LYS A 195 -2.02 7.52 -20.90
N ARG A 196 -1.24 8.32 -20.18
CA ARG A 196 -0.44 7.87 -19.03
C ARG A 196 -1.18 8.11 -17.73
N TYR A 197 -1.03 7.15 -16.82
CA TYR A 197 -1.59 7.19 -15.48
C TYR A 197 -0.49 7.13 -14.44
N TYR A 198 -0.69 7.87 -13.36
CA TYR A 198 0.24 8.05 -12.27
C TYR A 198 -0.43 7.59 -10.98
N VAL A 199 0.35 6.93 -10.13
CA VAL A 199 -0.10 6.58 -8.77
C VAL A 199 0.56 7.56 -7.81
N VAL A 200 -0.23 8.14 -6.90
CA VAL A 200 0.22 8.99 -5.82
C VAL A 200 -0.14 8.34 -4.50
N GLY A 201 0.86 8.07 -3.67
CA GLY A 201 0.68 7.32 -2.43
C GLY A 201 1.90 7.35 -1.52
N ALA A 202 1.75 6.74 -0.36
CA ALA A 202 2.81 6.61 0.63
C ALA A 202 3.91 5.64 0.15
N ASP A 203 5.15 6.12 0.13
CA ASP A 203 6.36 5.30 0.03
C ASP A 203 6.82 4.91 1.43
N VAL A 204 6.57 3.66 1.78
CA VAL A 204 6.86 3.15 3.12
C VAL A 204 8.35 3.14 3.44
N ALA A 205 9.22 2.98 2.43
CA ALA A 205 10.67 2.98 2.63
C ALA A 205 11.20 4.41 2.85
N ARG A 206 10.62 5.39 2.16
CA ARG A 206 11.03 6.80 2.24
C ARG A 206 10.27 7.63 3.27
N LYS A 207 9.18 7.10 3.83
CA LYS A 207 8.27 7.79 4.77
C LYS A 207 7.75 9.12 4.21
N GLU A 208 7.43 9.14 2.91
CA GLU A 208 6.95 10.32 2.20
C GLU A 208 5.79 9.95 1.27
N VAL A 209 4.98 10.94 0.87
CA VAL A 209 4.02 10.78 -0.22
C VAL A 209 4.69 11.18 -1.52
N ARG A 210 4.62 10.33 -2.53
CA ARG A 210 5.28 10.56 -3.82
C ARG A 210 4.43 10.10 -5.00
N VAL A 211 4.85 10.55 -6.17
CA VAL A 211 4.35 10.05 -7.46
C VAL A 211 5.24 8.89 -7.91
N PHE A 212 4.63 7.75 -8.25
CA PHE A 212 5.30 6.55 -8.71
C PHE A 212 5.48 6.53 -10.23
N LYS A 213 6.29 5.59 -10.75
CA LYS A 213 6.54 5.47 -12.19
C LYS A 213 5.20 5.28 -12.93
N PRO A 214 4.89 6.13 -13.94
CA PRO A 214 3.62 6.03 -14.64
C PRO A 214 3.53 4.76 -15.48
N GLY A 215 2.30 4.43 -15.87
CA GLY A 215 2.00 3.36 -16.79
C GLY A 215 0.79 3.66 -17.65
N ALA A 216 0.29 2.65 -18.36
CA ALA A 216 -0.85 2.75 -19.25
C ALA A 216 -2.06 2.02 -18.66
N LEU A 217 -3.25 2.37 -19.14
CA LEU A 217 -4.45 1.57 -18.95
C LEU A 217 -4.37 0.32 -19.85
N ARG A 218 -4.57 -0.85 -19.26
CA ARG A 218 -4.69 -2.13 -19.97
C ARG A 218 -6.14 -2.47 -20.23
N PHE A 219 -6.97 -2.39 -19.19
CA PHE A 219 -8.40 -2.65 -19.28
C PHE A 219 -9.14 -1.65 -18.40
N GLY A 220 -10.21 -1.07 -18.95
CA GLY A 220 -11.18 -0.30 -18.17
C GLY A 220 -12.20 -1.21 -17.47
N PRO A 221 -13.03 -0.65 -16.58
CA PRO A 221 -14.15 -1.41 -16.02
C PRO A 221 -15.11 -1.80 -17.14
N ASP A 222 -15.56 -3.06 -17.13
CA ASP A 222 -16.63 -3.52 -18.01
C ASP A 222 -17.94 -2.79 -17.63
N LYS A 223 -18.69 -2.29 -18.62
CA LYS A 223 -19.93 -1.53 -18.39
C LYS A 223 -21.01 -2.35 -17.68
N SER A 224 -20.98 -3.67 -17.83
CA SER A 224 -21.91 -4.61 -17.16
C SER A 224 -21.44 -5.01 -15.76
N ALA A 225 -20.17 -4.76 -15.42
CA ALA A 225 -19.59 -5.11 -14.13
C ALA A 225 -19.75 -3.95 -13.13
N ALA A 226 -20.75 -4.04 -12.26
CA ALA A 226 -21.03 -3.02 -11.25
C ALA A 226 -19.83 -2.68 -10.32
N LEU A 227 -18.88 -3.61 -10.16
CA LEU A 227 -17.65 -3.43 -9.38
C LEU A 227 -16.38 -3.57 -10.24
N GLY A 228 -16.51 -3.33 -11.54
CA GLY A 228 -15.41 -3.38 -12.50
C GLY A 228 -14.22 -2.53 -12.05
N ARG A 229 -13.01 -3.01 -12.35
CA ARG A 229 -11.75 -2.38 -11.93
C ARG A 229 -11.05 -1.76 -13.12
N LEU A 230 -10.23 -0.75 -12.84
CA LEU A 230 -9.23 -0.26 -13.77
C LEU A 230 -7.98 -1.13 -13.64
N HIS A 231 -7.51 -1.71 -14.73
CA HIS A 231 -6.25 -2.44 -14.79
C HIS A 231 -5.19 -1.57 -15.45
N VAL A 232 -4.13 -1.24 -14.71
CA VAL A 232 -3.06 -0.34 -15.15
C VAL A 232 -1.68 -0.95 -14.95
N THR A 233 -0.69 -0.48 -15.70
CA THR A 233 0.74 -0.82 -15.47
C THR A 233 1.48 0.20 -14.62
N ALA A 234 0.81 1.27 -14.20
CA ALA A 234 1.41 2.28 -13.33
C ALA A 234 1.90 1.61 -12.05
N GLN A 235 3.11 1.95 -11.61
CA GLN A 235 3.79 1.23 -10.54
C GLN A 235 2.99 1.37 -9.23
N MET A 236 2.63 0.21 -8.67
CA MET A 236 2.09 0.10 -7.32
C MET A 236 3.03 -0.75 -6.47
N GLN A 237 3.12 -0.39 -5.19
CA GLN A 237 3.90 -1.08 -4.19
C GLN A 237 3.20 -0.95 -2.83
N PRO A 238 3.62 -1.69 -1.80
CA PRO A 238 3.07 -1.51 -0.46
C PRO A 238 3.08 -0.04 -0.02
N GLY A 239 1.98 0.40 0.60
CA GLY A 239 1.74 1.79 1.01
C GLY A 239 0.81 2.57 0.08
N VAL A 240 0.71 2.20 -1.21
CA VAL A 240 -0.13 2.96 -2.15
C VAL A 240 -1.62 2.60 -2.09
N SER A 241 -2.01 1.52 -1.43
CA SER A 241 -3.42 1.16 -1.24
C SER A 241 -4.18 2.31 -0.61
N GLY A 242 -5.29 2.72 -1.22
CA GLY A 242 -6.08 3.88 -0.86
C GLY A 242 -5.54 5.21 -1.42
N GLY A 243 -4.47 5.17 -2.21
CA GLY A 243 -3.87 6.34 -2.87
C GLY A 243 -4.58 6.71 -4.17
N ALA A 244 -4.17 7.81 -4.78
CA ALA A 244 -4.80 8.32 -6.00
C ALA A 244 -4.20 7.67 -7.25
N LEU A 245 -5.05 7.20 -8.16
CA LEU A 245 -4.72 6.97 -9.56
C LEU A 245 -5.20 8.18 -10.37
N ILE A 246 -4.28 8.86 -11.06
CA ILE A 246 -4.56 10.10 -11.79
C ILE A 246 -4.05 10.04 -13.24
N ASP A 247 -4.60 10.89 -14.11
CA ASP A 247 -4.05 11.13 -15.45
C ASP A 247 -2.95 12.22 -15.44
N GLY A 248 -2.43 12.57 -16.63
CA GLY A 248 -1.40 13.61 -16.79
C GLY A 248 -1.87 15.04 -16.44
N ASP A 249 -3.18 15.27 -16.37
CA ASP A 249 -3.77 16.55 -15.97
C ASP A 249 -3.99 16.63 -14.46
N GLY A 250 -3.67 15.55 -13.73
CA GLY A 250 -3.90 15.44 -12.29
C GLY A 250 -5.36 15.15 -11.92
N LYS A 251 -6.20 14.73 -12.87
CA LYS A 251 -7.59 14.35 -12.58
C LYS A 251 -7.62 12.98 -11.90
N LEU A 252 -8.47 12.85 -10.87
CA LEU A 252 -8.65 11.58 -10.17
C LEU A 252 -9.45 10.62 -11.04
N ILE A 253 -8.82 9.50 -11.39
CA ILE A 253 -9.41 8.42 -12.20
C ILE A 253 -9.90 7.28 -11.32
N GLY A 254 -9.20 7.02 -10.21
CA GLY A 254 -9.54 5.94 -9.30
C GLY A 254 -8.76 5.96 -8.00
N ILE A 255 -9.11 5.03 -7.11
CA ILE A 255 -8.39 4.75 -5.86
C ILE A 255 -7.57 3.49 -6.04
N ALA A 256 -6.26 3.61 -5.89
CA ALA A 256 -5.31 2.51 -6.03
C ALA A 256 -5.57 1.44 -4.97
N VAL A 257 -5.57 0.17 -5.38
CA VAL A 257 -5.83 -0.97 -4.47
C VAL A 257 -4.54 -1.75 -4.24
N GLY A 258 -3.88 -2.15 -5.33
CA GLY A 258 -2.68 -2.96 -5.31
C GLY A 258 -2.55 -3.78 -6.59
N GLY A 259 -1.60 -4.70 -6.59
CA GLY A 259 -1.31 -5.57 -7.73
C GLY A 259 0.07 -6.18 -7.64
N GLY A 260 0.53 -6.77 -8.75
CA GLY A 260 1.83 -7.43 -8.85
C GLY A 260 2.21 -7.67 -10.30
N GLU A 261 3.51 -7.84 -10.56
CA GLU A 261 4.02 -8.20 -11.90
C GLU A 261 3.54 -7.28 -13.04
N GLY A 262 3.42 -5.98 -12.77
CA GLY A 262 2.95 -4.99 -13.75
C GLY A 262 1.44 -5.03 -14.05
N ARG A 263 0.67 -5.83 -13.31
CA ARG A 263 -0.80 -5.89 -13.34
C ARG A 263 -1.34 -5.30 -12.04
N ASN A 264 -1.71 -4.03 -12.09
CA ASN A 264 -2.18 -3.27 -10.95
C ASN A 264 -3.61 -2.80 -11.13
N GLU A 265 -4.33 -2.64 -10.02
CA GLU A 265 -5.76 -2.36 -10.00
C GLU A 265 -6.10 -1.09 -9.23
N ALA A 266 -7.10 -0.37 -9.74
CA ALA A 266 -7.74 0.73 -9.04
C ALA A 266 -9.27 0.61 -9.12
N ILE A 267 -9.94 1.14 -8.11
CA ILE A 267 -11.40 1.29 -8.08
C ILE A 267 -11.73 2.57 -8.84
N PRO A 268 -12.49 2.49 -9.96
CA PRO A 268 -12.94 3.69 -10.66
C PRO A 268 -13.83 4.52 -9.74
N LEU A 269 -13.75 5.83 -9.89
CA LEU A 269 -14.69 6.74 -9.25
C LEU A 269 -15.72 7.13 -10.31
N MET A 270 -16.95 6.71 -10.07
CA MET A 270 -18.16 6.92 -10.85
C MET A 270 -19.14 7.67 -9.95
#